data_AF-A0A7S1JJI4-F1
#
_entry.id   AF-A0A7S1JJI4-F1
#
_cell.length_a   1.000
_cell.length_b   1.000
_cell.length_c   1.000
_cell.angle_alpha   90.00
_cell.angle_beta   90.00
_cell.angle_gamma   90.00
#
_symmetry.space_group_name_H-M   'P 1'
#
loop_
_entity.id
_entity.type
_entity.pdbx_description
1 polymer ?
#
loop_
_entity_poly.entity_id
_entity_poly.type
_entity_poly.pdbx_seq_one_letter_code
_entity_poly.pdbx_strand_id
1 'polypeptide(L)'
;GDVVRECLAVDGTGEVVGVISDSFNRVPLVTTYAADIASNDLPAGIDLTLEGAAGAVDEGRAMAQIVADIAPGATITFATAGNNPTTFEENIRTFAALPGGDASLGNV
;
A
#
# COMPACT_ATOMS: atom_id res chain seq x y z
N GLY A 1 3.12 14.95 -16.44
CA GLY A 1 4.16 15.90 -16.02
C GLY A 1 3.71 16.53 -14.73
N ASP A 2 4.02 15.82 -13.65
CA ASP A 2 4.52 16.35 -12.39
C ASP A 2 4.34 17.84 -12.04
N VAL A 3 3.11 18.28 -11.82
CA VAL A 3 2.84 19.63 -11.27
C VAL A 3 2.84 19.62 -9.74
N VAL A 4 2.82 18.44 -9.11
CA VAL A 4 2.69 18.26 -7.67
C VAL A 4 4.04 18.05 -6.98
N ARG A 5 5.03 17.38 -7.60
CA ARG A 5 6.36 17.24 -6.99
C ARG A 5 7.20 18.52 -7.12
N GLU A 6 7.03 19.29 -8.21
CA GLU A 6 7.81 20.52 -8.44
C GLU A 6 7.35 21.70 -7.54
N CYS A 7 6.10 21.68 -7.06
CA CYS A 7 5.57 22.80 -6.27
C CYS A 7 5.70 22.61 -4.75
N LEU A 8 6.08 21.40 -4.28
CA LEU A 8 6.08 21.06 -2.86
C LEU A 8 7.38 20.40 -2.37
N ALA A 9 8.23 19.83 -3.24
CA ALA A 9 9.43 19.08 -2.82
C ALA A 9 9.13 17.99 -1.77
N VAL A 10 7.90 17.46 -1.78
CA VAL A 10 7.44 16.41 -0.86
C VAL A 10 7.46 15.10 -1.63
N ASP A 11 8.27 14.16 -1.19
CA ASP A 11 8.38 12.79 -1.72
C ASP A 11 7.56 11.78 -0.91
N GLY A 12 6.86 12.24 0.13
CA GLY A 12 6.10 11.40 1.07
C GLY A 12 6.91 10.85 2.24
N THR A 13 8.19 11.25 2.40
CA THR A 13 9.00 10.84 3.55
C THR A 13 8.31 11.17 4.87
N GLY A 14 8.10 10.14 5.70
CA GLY A 14 7.43 10.24 7.00
C GLY A 14 5.93 9.95 6.98
N GLU A 15 5.33 9.81 5.79
CA GLU A 15 3.93 9.44 5.62
C GLU A 15 3.78 7.91 5.43
N VAL A 16 2.65 7.37 5.88
CA VAL A 16 2.27 5.97 5.67
C VAL A 16 1.05 5.89 4.76
N VAL A 17 1.15 5.11 3.68
CA VAL A 17 0.04 4.87 2.76
C VAL A 17 -0.40 3.41 2.87
N GLY A 18 -1.62 3.22 3.38
CA GLY A 18 -2.25 1.90 3.48
C GLY A 18 -3.05 1.53 2.24
N VAL A 19 -2.75 0.37 1.67
CA VAL A 19 -3.47 -0.23 0.55
C VAL A 19 -4.34 -1.37 1.07
N ILE A 20 -5.66 -1.25 0.91
CA ILE A 20 -6.58 -2.35 1.17
C ILE A 20 -7.13 -2.83 -0.17
N SER A 21 -6.79 -4.06 -0.57
CA SER A 21 -7.32 -4.69 -1.79
C SER A 21 -7.60 -6.16 -1.55
N ASP A 22 -8.12 -6.87 -2.53
CA ASP A 22 -8.28 -8.31 -2.49
C ASP A 22 -6.96 -9.07 -2.58
N SER A 23 -5.95 -8.60 -3.32
CA SER A 23 -4.68 -9.31 -3.55
C SER A 23 -3.47 -8.42 -3.85
N PHE A 24 -2.25 -8.94 -3.70
CA PHE A 24 -1.02 -8.21 -4.01
C PHE A 24 0.03 -9.03 -4.77
N ASN A 25 0.34 -10.26 -4.37
CA ASN A 25 1.39 -11.06 -5.03
C ASN A 25 0.94 -12.51 -5.30
N ARG A 26 -0.16 -12.67 -6.02
CA ARG A 26 -0.81 -13.94 -6.36
C ARG A 26 -0.55 -14.40 -7.79
N VAL A 27 -0.31 -13.51 -8.75
CA VAL A 27 -0.15 -13.93 -10.16
C VAL A 27 0.99 -13.18 -10.86
N PRO A 28 1.93 -13.89 -11.52
CA PRO A 28 2.95 -13.26 -12.35
C PRO A 28 2.38 -12.87 -13.72
N LEU A 29 1.39 -11.97 -13.77
CA LEU A 29 0.73 -11.55 -15.01
C LEU A 29 1.68 -10.76 -15.91
N VAL A 30 2.20 -9.64 -15.38
CA VAL A 30 3.11 -8.72 -16.11
C VAL A 30 4.49 -8.71 -15.46
N THR A 31 4.53 -8.64 -14.14
CA THR A 31 5.75 -8.68 -13.32
C THR A 31 5.51 -9.52 -12.06
N THR A 32 6.52 -9.64 -11.20
CA THR A 32 6.38 -10.20 -9.85
C THR A 32 6.79 -9.15 -8.81
N TYR A 33 6.30 -9.24 -7.57
CA TYR A 33 6.75 -8.32 -6.52
C TYR A 33 8.28 -8.29 -6.37
N ALA A 34 8.95 -9.44 -6.52
CA ALA A 34 10.41 -9.51 -6.50
C ALA A 34 11.07 -8.77 -7.68
N ALA A 35 10.45 -8.80 -8.87
CA ALA A 35 10.92 -8.05 -10.02
C ALA A 35 10.69 -6.54 -9.83
N ASP A 36 9.54 -6.15 -9.27
CA ASP A 36 9.19 -4.76 -8.99
C ASP A 36 10.14 -4.13 -7.95
N ILE A 37 10.57 -4.91 -6.95
CA ILE A 37 11.64 -4.50 -6.02
C ILE A 37 12.96 -4.32 -6.78
N ALA A 38 13.32 -5.26 -7.66
CA ALA A 38 14.60 -5.23 -8.36
C ALA A 38 14.72 -4.06 -9.35
N SER A 39 13.60 -3.59 -9.91
CA SER A 39 13.54 -2.42 -10.79
C SER A 39 13.36 -1.09 -10.04
N ASN A 40 13.17 -1.11 -8.71
CA ASN A 40 12.75 0.02 -7.87
C ASN A 40 11.34 0.56 -8.17
N ASP A 41 10.47 -0.25 -8.79
CA ASP A 41 9.05 0.09 -8.97
C ASP A 41 8.26 -0.07 -7.67
N LEU A 42 8.76 -0.87 -6.72
CA LEU A 42 8.20 -1.02 -5.37
C LEU A 42 9.27 -1.10 -4.29
N PRO A 43 9.00 -0.59 -3.07
CA PRO A 43 9.85 -0.83 -1.91
C PRO A 43 9.75 -2.29 -1.44
N ALA A 44 10.85 -2.80 -0.87
CA ALA A 44 10.83 -4.08 -0.18
C ALA A 44 10.18 -3.96 1.20
N GLY A 45 9.76 -5.09 1.78
CA GLY A 45 9.32 -5.17 3.17
C GLY A 45 7.83 -4.90 3.41
N ILE A 46 7.02 -4.76 2.36
CA ILE A 46 5.56 -4.79 2.48
C ILE A 46 5.15 -6.16 3.07
N ASP A 47 4.36 -6.13 4.14
CA ASP A 47 3.84 -7.33 4.78
C ASP A 47 2.70 -7.93 3.95
N LEU A 48 2.91 -9.18 3.52
CA LEU A 48 1.98 -9.96 2.70
C LEU A 48 1.44 -11.18 3.48
N THR A 49 1.43 -11.12 4.82
CA THR A 49 0.98 -12.21 5.69
C THR A 49 -0.50 -12.55 5.46
N LEU A 50 -1.30 -11.53 5.12
CA LEU A 50 -2.66 -11.70 4.62
C LEU A 50 -2.66 -11.37 3.14
N GLU A 51 -2.87 -12.38 2.31
CA GLU A 51 -2.86 -12.29 0.86
C GLU A 51 -4.15 -12.87 0.28
N GLY A 52 -4.55 -12.40 -0.91
CA GLY A 52 -5.83 -12.73 -1.55
C GLY A 52 -6.07 -14.19 -1.92
N ALA A 53 -7.16 -14.52 -2.60
CA ALA A 53 -7.31 -15.86 -3.16
C ALA A 53 -6.29 -16.12 -4.30
N ALA A 54 -5.88 -17.36 -4.52
CA ALA A 54 -5.09 -17.72 -5.70
C ALA A 54 -5.91 -17.43 -6.98
N GLY A 55 -5.30 -16.73 -7.95
CA GLY A 55 -5.97 -16.32 -9.19
C GLY A 55 -6.59 -14.91 -9.19
N ALA A 56 -6.46 -14.17 -8.08
CA ALA A 56 -6.68 -12.71 -8.08
C ALA A 56 -5.58 -11.99 -8.89
N VAL A 57 -5.80 -10.75 -9.34
CA VAL A 57 -4.94 -10.11 -10.37
C VAL A 57 -4.01 -9.02 -9.84
N ASP A 58 -3.67 -9.09 -8.55
CA ASP A 58 -2.67 -8.24 -7.89
C ASP A 58 -3.03 -6.75 -7.91
N GLU A 59 -4.31 -6.43 -7.78
CA GLU A 59 -4.82 -5.06 -7.75
C GLU A 59 -4.13 -4.19 -6.69
N GLY A 60 -3.86 -4.74 -5.51
CA GLY A 60 -3.13 -4.05 -4.45
C GLY A 60 -1.69 -3.71 -4.83
N ARG A 61 -1.04 -4.53 -5.66
CA ARG A 61 0.31 -4.25 -6.16
C ARG A 61 0.32 -3.16 -7.21
N ALA A 62 -0.67 -3.17 -8.10
CA ALA A 62 -0.86 -2.07 -9.05
C ALA A 62 -1.13 -0.73 -8.33
N MET A 63 -1.95 -0.74 -7.28
CA MET A 63 -2.17 0.44 -6.43
C MET A 63 -0.89 0.89 -5.73
N ALA A 64 -0.09 -0.03 -5.20
CA ALA A 64 1.18 0.30 -4.55
C ALA A 64 2.21 0.87 -5.54
N GLN A 65 2.25 0.40 -6.79
CA GLN A 65 3.12 0.97 -7.82
C GLN A 65 2.77 2.44 -8.10
N ILE A 66 1.47 2.77 -8.16
CA ILE A 66 1.03 4.17 -8.32
C ILE A 66 1.47 5.03 -7.13
N VAL A 67 1.39 4.50 -5.91
CA VAL A 67 1.86 5.22 -4.70
C VAL A 67 3.38 5.41 -4.75
N ALA A 68 4.14 4.38 -5.08
CA ALA A 68 5.61 4.45 -5.19
C ALA A 68 6.05 5.44 -6.26
N ASP A 69 5.34 5.50 -7.39
CA ASP A 69 5.57 6.52 -8.41
C ASP A 69 5.32 7.91 -7.82
N ILE A 70 4.16 8.17 -7.22
CA ILE A 70 3.78 9.53 -6.80
C ILE A 70 4.61 10.01 -5.59
N ALA A 71 4.80 9.14 -4.60
CA ALA A 71 5.39 9.42 -3.29
C ALA A 71 6.46 8.36 -2.92
N PRO A 72 7.64 8.39 -3.56
CA PRO A 72 8.66 7.36 -3.41
C PRO A 72 9.29 7.26 -2.01
N GLY A 73 9.15 8.31 -1.18
CA GLY A 73 9.59 8.33 0.21
C GLY A 73 8.55 7.82 1.21
N ALA A 74 7.30 7.57 0.79
CA ALA A 74 6.25 7.07 1.66
C ALA A 74 6.47 5.61 2.07
N THR A 75 6.04 5.27 3.28
CA THR A 75 5.96 3.87 3.71
C THR A 75 4.67 3.26 3.20
N ILE A 76 4.75 2.25 2.33
CA ILE A 76 3.59 1.54 1.81
C ILE A 76 3.29 0.32 2.70
N THR A 77 2.05 0.19 3.14
CA THR A 77 1.55 -1.00 3.85
C THR A 77 0.36 -1.61 3.12
N PHE A 78 0.16 -2.92 3.26
CA PHE A 78 -0.89 -3.65 2.57
C PHE A 78 -1.71 -4.50 3.55
N ALA A 79 -3.01 -4.60 3.28
CA ALA A 79 -3.91 -5.54 3.96
C ALA A 79 -4.96 -6.04 2.96
N THR A 80 -5.43 -7.27 3.14
CA THR A 80 -6.56 -7.73 2.33
C THR A 80 -7.86 -7.10 2.83
N ALA A 81 -8.83 -6.84 1.95
CA ALA A 81 -10.17 -6.44 2.37
C ALA A 81 -10.88 -7.52 3.22
N GLY A 82 -10.35 -8.74 3.24
CA GLY A 82 -10.97 -9.89 3.88
C GLY A 82 -12.26 -10.32 3.19
N ASN A 83 -12.97 -11.26 3.81
CA ASN A 83 -14.24 -11.79 3.31
C ASN A 83 -15.46 -11.19 4.03
N ASN A 84 -15.26 -10.21 4.92
CA ASN A 84 -16.34 -9.60 5.68
C ASN A 84 -16.04 -8.12 6.01
N PRO A 85 -17.08 -7.29 6.25
CA PRO A 85 -16.92 -5.86 6.54
C PRO A 85 -16.16 -5.55 7.85
N THR A 86 -16.18 -6.45 8.84
CA THR A 86 -15.49 -6.25 10.11
C THR A 86 -13.97 -6.23 9.91
N THR A 87 -13.43 -7.16 9.12
CA THR A 87 -12.00 -7.17 8.77
C THR A 87 -11.59 -5.90 8.02
N PHE A 88 -12.45 -5.41 7.11
CA PHE A 88 -12.19 -4.14 6.41
C PHE A 88 -12.13 -2.95 7.39
N GLU A 89 -13.06 -2.87 8.34
CA GLU A 89 -13.07 -1.82 9.39
C GLU A 89 -11.83 -1.91 10.29
N GLU A 90 -11.46 -3.11 10.72
CA GLU A 90 -10.28 -3.37 11.56
C GLU A 90 -8.99 -2.95 10.84
N ASN A 91 -8.88 -3.22 9.53
CA ASN A 91 -7.73 -2.81 8.73
C ASN A 91 -7.64 -1.30 8.58
N ILE A 92 -8.78 -0.60 8.37
CA ILE A 92 -8.81 0.87 8.37
C ILE A 92 -8.30 1.41 9.71
N ARG A 93 -8.83 0.91 10.83
CA ARG A 93 -8.42 1.35 12.18
C ARG A 93 -6.94 1.08 12.44
N THR A 94 -6.44 -0.07 11.98
CA THR A 94 -5.03 -0.46 12.12
C THR A 94 -4.12 0.48 11.36
N PHE A 95 -4.44 0.81 10.11
CA PHE A 95 -3.66 1.74 9.30
C PHE A 95 -3.68 3.16 9.85
N ALA A 96 -4.85 3.60 10.31
CA ALA A 96 -4.99 4.91 10.92
C ALA A 96 -4.08 5.04 12.16
N ALA A 97 -3.92 3.98 12.96
CA ALA A 97 -3.08 3.97 14.15
C ALA A 97 -1.55 3.87 13.88
N LEU A 98 -1.11 3.74 12.63
CA LEU A 98 0.33 3.69 12.31
C LEU A 98 0.97 5.07 12.49
N PRO A 99 2.26 5.14 12.88
CA PRO A 99 2.98 6.42 12.94
C PRO A 99 3.00 7.09 11.56
N GLY A 100 2.45 8.29 11.42
CA GLY A 100 2.28 8.96 10.11
C GLY A 100 0.94 8.65 9.41
N GLY A 101 0.11 7.78 9.99
CA GLY A 101 -1.31 7.69 9.67
C GLY A 101 -2.09 8.75 10.46
N ASP A 102 -2.99 9.46 9.80
CA ASP A 102 -3.88 10.42 10.47
C ASP A 102 -4.94 9.67 11.31
N ALA A 103 -4.57 9.24 12.52
CA ALA A 103 -5.52 8.87 13.56
C ALA A 103 -5.17 9.53 14.90
N SER A 104 -5.53 10.80 15.02
CA SER A 104 -5.86 11.34 16.34
C SER A 104 -7.28 10.90 16.74
N LEU A 105 -7.48 9.63 17.09
CA LEU A 105 -8.66 9.22 17.85
C LEU A 105 -8.29 9.11 19.32
N GLY A 106 -8.21 10.29 19.95
CA GLY A 106 -8.35 10.39 21.39
C GLY A 106 -9.72 9.86 21.78
N ASN A 107 -9.73 9.02 22.81
CA ASN A 107 -10.93 8.56 23.49
C ASN A 107 -11.75 9.81 23.93
N VAL A 108 -12.94 10.00 23.35
CA VAL A 108 -14.00 10.85 23.92
C VAL A 108 -15.06 9.95 24.53
#